data_AF-A0A2N2MX99-F1
#
_entry.id   AF-A0A2N2MX99-F1
#
_cell.length_a   1.000
_cell.length_b   1.000
_cell.length_c   1.000
_cell.angle_alpha   90.00
_cell.angle_beta   90.00
_cell.angle_gamma   90.00
#
_symmetry.space_group_name_H-M   'P 1'
#
loop_
_entity.id
_entity.type
_entity.pdbx_description
1 polymer ?
#
loop_
_entity_poly.entity_id
_entity_poly.type
_entity_poly.pdbx_seq_one_letter_code
_entity_poly.pdbx_strand_id
1 'polypeptide(L)'
;MTGKKKSKNWILFVILACLSCCFLIMLQPIGDYLVVQDEIQKTDLIAAVSGPEYRILYASELYMKGLANTVFFTGGFSKENNRIEASWSKYVAETHGVPGEAIVIDENAVLTTHDEAVLLKNYIDAHPDTVKTVALVTDPWHSRRTR
;
A
#
# COMPACT_ATOMS: atom_id res chain seq x y z
N MET A 1 44.73 -5.27 45.09
CA MET A 1 43.67 -5.56 44.10
C MET A 1 43.85 -4.63 42.90
N THR A 2 44.60 -5.04 41.88
CA THR A 2 44.89 -4.20 40.70
C THR A 2 43.78 -4.35 39.66
N GLY A 3 42.97 -3.31 39.46
CA GLY A 3 41.93 -3.27 38.45
C GLY A 3 42.54 -3.39 37.05
N LYS A 4 42.23 -4.48 36.33
CA LYS A 4 42.64 -4.67 34.94
C LYS A 4 42.00 -3.56 34.08
N LYS A 5 42.80 -2.59 33.65
CA LYS A 5 42.38 -1.50 32.76
C LYS A 5 41.92 -2.13 31.44
N LYS A 6 40.62 -2.04 31.13
CA LYS A 6 40.05 -2.58 29.89
C LYS A 6 40.77 -1.95 28.69
N SER A 7 41.19 -2.78 27.73
CA SER A 7 41.88 -2.28 26.53
C SER A 7 40.93 -1.40 25.70
N LYS A 8 41.46 -0.42 24.97
CA LYS A 8 40.66 0.45 24.08
C LYS A 8 39.76 -0.36 23.14
N ASN A 9 40.24 -1.53 22.70
CA ASN A 9 39.51 -2.46 21.83
C ASN A 9 38.28 -3.07 22.52
N TRP A 10 38.36 -3.35 23.83
CA TRP A 10 37.20 -3.82 24.59
C TRP A 10 36.13 -2.73 24.71
N ILE A 11 36.53 -1.48 24.95
CA ILE A 11 35.60 -0.35 25.02
C ILE A 11 34.90 -0.15 23.66
N LEU A 12 35.67 -0.18 22.57
CA LEU A 12 35.13 -0.09 21.20
C LEU A 12 34.15 -1.23 20.90
N PHE A 13 34.49 -2.46 21.26
CA PHE A 13 33.62 -3.62 21.09
C PHE A 13 32.29 -3.44 21.83
N VAL A 14 32.33 -2.99 23.08
CA VAL A 14 31.11 -2.72 23.87
C VAL A 14 30.26 -1.63 23.21
N ILE A 15 30.87 -0.55 22.73
CA ILE A 15 30.14 0.52 22.02
C ILE A 15 29.44 -0.02 20.77
N LEU A 16 30.15 -0.80 19.93
CA LEU A 16 29.58 -1.40 18.72
C LEU A 16 28.46 -2.39 19.05
N ALA A 17 28.62 -3.20 20.09
CA ALA A 17 27.58 -4.11 20.57
C ALA A 17 26.34 -3.34 21.07
N CYS A 18 26.54 -2.25 21.82
CA CYS A 18 25.45 -1.39 22.27
C CYS A 18 24.73 -0.72 21.11
N LEU A 19 25.46 -0.16 20.13
CA LEU A 19 24.86 0.46 18.94
C LEU A 19 24.07 -0.55 18.11
N SER A 20 24.60 -1.76 17.91
CA SER A 20 23.91 -2.85 17.22
C SER A 20 22.63 -3.26 17.96
N CYS A 21 22.70 -3.41 19.28
CA CYS A 21 21.54 -3.72 20.10
C CYS A 21 20.47 -2.62 20.03
N CYS A 22 20.87 -1.35 20.17
CA CYS A 22 19.96 -0.20 20.02
C CYS A 22 19.31 -0.19 18.62
N PHE A 23 20.09 -0.41 17.57
CA PHE A 23 19.59 -0.46 16.20
C PHE A 23 18.52 -1.55 16.04
N LEU A 24 18.79 -2.78 16.50
CA LEU A 24 17.84 -3.89 16.43
C LEU A 24 16.55 -3.62 17.21
N ILE A 25 16.64 -2.99 18.39
CA ILE A 25 15.47 -2.62 19.20
C ILE A 25 14.61 -1.56 18.49
N MET A 26 15.22 -0.66 17.71
CA MET A 26 14.48 0.40 17.01
C MET A 26 13.80 -0.05 15.72
N LEU A 27 14.15 -1.19 15.14
CA LEU A 27 13.56 -1.66 13.88
C LEU A 27 12.04 -1.88 14.00
N GLN A 28 11.59 -2.51 15.08
CA GLN A 28 10.17 -2.84 15.24
C GLN A 28 9.30 -1.58 15.44
N PRO A 29 9.62 -0.63 16.35
CA PRO A 29 8.85 0.61 16.46
C PRO A 29 8.80 1.44 15.17
N ILE A 30 9.88 1.44 14.38
CA ILE A 30 9.89 2.11 13.07
C ILE A 30 8.94 1.41 12.10
N GLY A 31 8.94 0.06 12.09
CA GLY A 31 8.01 -0.74 11.31
C GLY A 31 6.55 -0.47 11.71
N ASP A 32 6.24 -0.57 13.00
CA ASP A 32 4.91 -0.30 13.55
C ASP A 32 4.45 1.12 13.25
N TYR A 33 5.38 2.09 13.25
CA TYR A 33 5.08 3.43 12.81
C TYR A 33 4.66 3.44 11.33
N LEU A 34 5.29 2.74 10.41
CA LEU A 34 4.90 2.77 8.99
C LEU A 34 3.50 2.19 8.72
N VAL A 35 3.02 1.30 9.60
CA VAL A 35 1.73 0.62 9.45
C VAL A 35 0.60 1.46 10.05
N VAL A 36 -0.36 1.79 9.20
CA VAL A 36 -1.60 2.47 9.54
C VAL A 36 -2.75 1.63 9.00
N GLN A 37 -3.57 1.11 9.88
CA GLN A 37 -4.69 0.25 9.52
C GLN A 37 -5.95 0.80 10.18
N ASP A 38 -6.89 1.24 9.35
CA ASP A 38 -8.23 1.59 9.80
C ASP A 38 -9.11 0.33 9.83
N GLU A 39 -10.19 0.35 10.60
CA GLU A 39 -11.15 -0.75 10.65
C GLU A 39 -11.80 -0.96 9.28
N ILE A 40 -11.92 -2.23 8.87
CA ILE A 40 -12.58 -2.60 7.62
C ILE A 40 -14.07 -2.33 7.77
N GLN A 41 -14.57 -1.36 7.00
CA GLN A 41 -15.95 -0.93 7.00
C GLN A 41 -16.51 -0.93 5.58
N LYS A 42 -17.84 -0.91 5.48
CA LYS A 42 -18.50 -0.70 4.19
C LYS A 42 -18.21 0.72 3.72
N THR A 43 -17.83 0.85 2.45
CA THR A 43 -17.47 2.10 1.78
C THR A 43 -18.16 2.20 0.43
N ASP A 44 -18.12 3.37 -0.19
CA ASP A 44 -18.71 3.57 -1.51
C ASP A 44 -17.81 3.03 -2.63
N LEU A 45 -16.48 3.08 -2.41
CA LEU A 45 -15.46 2.70 -3.38
C LEU A 45 -14.31 1.96 -2.71
N ILE A 46 -13.82 0.89 -3.33
CA ILE A 46 -12.52 0.29 -2.99
C ILE A 46 -11.50 0.72 -4.05
N ALA A 47 -10.42 1.38 -3.66
CA ALA A 47 -9.32 1.72 -4.56
C ALA A 47 -8.08 0.91 -4.19
N ALA A 48 -7.40 0.28 -5.16
CA ALA A 48 -6.14 -0.42 -4.91
C ALA A 48 -4.96 0.33 -5.54
N VAL A 49 -3.95 0.63 -4.73
CA VAL A 49 -2.70 1.26 -5.17
C VAL A 49 -1.95 0.28 -6.07
N SER A 50 -1.52 0.76 -7.23
CA SER A 50 -0.81 -0.03 -8.24
C SER A 50 0.38 -0.77 -7.64
N GLY A 51 0.58 -2.02 -8.04
CA GLY A 51 1.60 -2.88 -7.45
C GLY A 51 1.35 -4.36 -7.75
N PRO A 52 1.82 -5.26 -6.87
CA PRO A 52 1.62 -6.69 -7.04
C PRO A 52 0.15 -7.10 -7.10
N GLU A 53 -0.13 -8.18 -7.83
CA GLU A 53 -1.49 -8.66 -8.09
C GLU A 53 -2.29 -9.00 -6.82
N TYR A 54 -1.63 -9.38 -5.73
CA TYR A 54 -2.33 -9.70 -4.47
C TYR A 54 -3.12 -8.51 -3.91
N ARG A 55 -2.76 -7.26 -4.25
CA ARG A 55 -3.56 -6.08 -3.87
C ARG A 55 -4.89 -6.04 -4.63
N ILE A 56 -4.86 -6.42 -5.90
CA ILE A 56 -6.05 -6.52 -6.74
C ILE A 56 -6.94 -7.69 -6.28
N LEU A 57 -6.32 -8.83 -5.94
CA LEU A 57 -7.04 -9.98 -5.37
C LEU A 57 -7.72 -9.61 -4.04
N TYR A 58 -7.02 -8.90 -3.16
CA TYR A 58 -7.60 -8.46 -1.89
C TYR A 58 -8.73 -7.43 -2.09
N ALA A 59 -8.55 -6.45 -2.98
CA ALA A 59 -9.62 -5.50 -3.34
C ALA A 59 -10.86 -6.23 -3.90
N SER A 60 -10.63 -7.25 -4.73
CA SER A 60 -11.70 -8.11 -5.27
C SER A 60 -12.40 -8.90 -4.16
N GLU A 61 -11.66 -9.45 -3.20
CA GLU A 61 -12.23 -10.14 -2.05
C GLU A 61 -13.12 -9.21 -1.20
N LEU A 62 -12.67 -7.97 -0.96
CA LEU A 62 -13.45 -6.96 -0.24
C LEU A 62 -14.74 -6.60 -0.97
N TYR A 63 -14.68 -6.47 -2.30
CA TYR A 63 -15.85 -6.27 -3.14
C TYR A 63 -16.82 -7.46 -3.02
N MET A 64 -16.33 -8.70 -3.14
CA MET A 64 -17.14 -9.92 -3.03
C MET A 64 -17.78 -10.09 -1.64
N LYS A 65 -17.19 -9.49 -0.61
CA LYS A 65 -17.77 -9.39 0.75
C LYS A 65 -18.85 -8.31 0.86
N GLY A 66 -19.14 -7.57 -0.20
CA GLY A 66 -20.14 -6.50 -0.23
C GLY A 66 -19.70 -5.21 0.46
N LEU A 67 -18.38 -4.99 0.61
CA LEU A 67 -17.83 -3.83 1.30
C LEU A 67 -17.78 -2.56 0.43
N ALA A 68 -17.95 -2.68 -0.88
CA ALA A 68 -18.28 -1.58 -1.79
C ALA A 68 -18.98 -2.13 -3.03
N ASN A 69 -19.59 -1.23 -3.81
CA ASN A 69 -20.24 -1.58 -5.08
C ASN A 69 -19.36 -1.32 -6.30
N THR A 70 -18.16 -0.76 -6.10
CA THR A 70 -17.24 -0.41 -7.17
C THR A 70 -15.80 -0.58 -6.70
N VAL A 71 -14.95 -1.06 -7.60
CA VAL A 71 -13.49 -1.07 -7.42
C VAL A 71 -12.83 -0.12 -8.43
N PHE A 72 -11.76 0.54 -8.01
CA PHE A 72 -11.00 1.50 -8.83
C PHE A 72 -9.53 1.12 -8.90
N PHE A 73 -8.98 1.10 -10.12
CA PHE A 73 -7.57 0.81 -10.38
C PHE A 73 -6.95 1.87 -11.28
N THR A 74 -5.70 2.23 -10.98
CA THR A 74 -4.90 3.15 -11.79
C THR A 74 -3.71 2.44 -12.43
N GLY A 75 -3.16 3.03 -13.49
CA GLY A 75 -1.86 2.65 -14.03
C GLY A 75 -1.82 2.60 -15.54
N GLY A 76 -0.97 3.46 -16.12
CA GLY A 76 -0.68 3.45 -17.55
C GLY A 76 0.27 2.34 -18.00
N PHE A 77 0.91 2.56 -19.14
CA PHE A 77 1.81 1.57 -19.73
C PHE A 77 3.09 1.36 -18.90
N SER A 78 3.29 0.12 -18.44
CA SER A 78 4.52 -0.35 -17.82
C SER A 78 5.43 -0.97 -18.87
N LYS A 79 6.66 -0.44 -18.99
CA LYS A 79 7.70 -1.03 -19.85
C LYS A 79 8.21 -2.36 -19.29
N GLU A 80 8.26 -2.50 -17.98
CA GLU A 80 8.74 -3.70 -17.29
C GLU A 80 7.83 -4.90 -17.57
N ASN A 81 6.52 -4.68 -17.46
CA ASN A 81 5.52 -5.73 -17.67
C ASN A 81 4.95 -5.75 -19.09
N ASN A 82 5.36 -4.80 -19.95
CA ASN A 82 4.92 -4.64 -21.33
C ASN A 82 3.39 -4.65 -21.50
N ARG A 83 2.67 -3.91 -20.64
CA ARG A 83 1.21 -3.85 -20.59
C ARG A 83 0.72 -2.57 -19.92
N ILE A 84 -0.58 -2.29 -20.03
CA ILE A 84 -1.24 -1.24 -19.25
C ILE A 84 -1.67 -1.83 -17.91
N GLU A 85 -1.20 -1.27 -16.79
CA GLU A 85 -1.40 -1.87 -15.47
C GLU A 85 -2.86 -1.79 -14.99
N ALA A 86 -3.59 -0.72 -15.32
CA ALA A 86 -5.00 -0.62 -14.94
C ALA A 86 -5.86 -1.64 -15.69
N SER A 87 -5.65 -1.83 -17.00
CA SER A 87 -6.35 -2.86 -17.78
C SER A 87 -5.99 -4.27 -17.30
N TRP A 88 -4.73 -4.50 -16.90
CA TRP A 88 -4.33 -5.76 -16.28
C TRP A 88 -5.02 -5.98 -14.94
N SER A 89 -5.11 -4.95 -14.10
CA SER A 89 -5.81 -5.01 -12.81
C SER A 89 -7.29 -5.32 -13.00
N LYS A 90 -7.94 -4.72 -14.01
CA LYS A 90 -9.30 -5.08 -14.41
C LYS A 90 -9.41 -6.56 -14.77
N TYR A 91 -8.53 -7.05 -15.66
CA TYR A 91 -8.52 -8.47 -16.04
C TYR A 91 -8.38 -9.38 -14.81
N VAL A 92 -7.44 -9.09 -13.90
CA VAL A 92 -7.25 -9.87 -12.66
C VAL A 92 -8.52 -9.85 -11.80
N ALA A 93 -9.14 -8.68 -11.59
CA ALA A 93 -10.37 -8.56 -10.80
C ALA A 93 -11.56 -9.29 -11.43
N GLU A 94 -11.73 -9.20 -12.76
CA GLU A 94 -12.77 -9.94 -13.50
C GLU A 94 -12.58 -11.45 -13.35
N THR A 95 -11.35 -11.94 -13.49
CA THR A 95 -11.04 -13.36 -13.27
C THR A 95 -11.23 -13.81 -11.83
N HIS A 96 -11.30 -12.87 -10.89
CA HIS A 96 -11.56 -13.11 -9.47
C HIS A 96 -13.03 -12.85 -9.06
N GLY A 97 -13.93 -12.69 -10.04
CA GLY A 97 -15.38 -12.65 -9.82
C GLY A 97 -15.99 -11.26 -9.66
N VAL A 98 -15.21 -10.18 -9.78
CA VAL A 98 -15.76 -8.82 -9.83
C VAL A 98 -16.38 -8.60 -11.21
N PRO A 99 -17.66 -8.22 -11.32
CA PRO A 99 -18.29 -7.98 -12.62
C PRO A 99 -17.68 -6.73 -13.28
N GLY A 100 -17.49 -6.76 -14.60
CA GLY A 100 -16.80 -5.71 -15.34
C GLY A 100 -17.43 -4.32 -15.19
N GLU A 101 -18.75 -4.25 -15.00
CA GLU A 101 -19.48 -3.01 -14.74
C GLU A 101 -19.22 -2.39 -13.36
N ALA A 102 -18.69 -3.17 -12.41
CA ALA A 102 -18.29 -2.68 -11.10
C ALA A 102 -16.80 -2.26 -11.05
N ILE A 103 -16.07 -2.38 -12.16
CA ILE A 103 -14.65 -2.04 -12.23
C ILE A 103 -14.46 -0.75 -13.00
N VAL A 104 -13.88 0.25 -12.34
CA VAL A 104 -13.43 1.48 -12.97
C VAL A 104 -11.92 1.46 -13.07
N ILE A 105 -11.40 1.88 -14.22
CA ILE A 105 -9.96 2.00 -14.45
C ILE A 105 -9.58 3.38 -14.96
N ASP A 106 -8.40 3.83 -14.57
CA ASP A 106 -7.72 4.98 -15.17
C ASP A 106 -6.35 4.55 -15.70
N GLU A 107 -6.20 4.59 -17.03
CA GLU A 107 -5.00 4.16 -17.76
C GLU A 107 -3.98 5.29 -17.96
N ASN A 108 -4.16 6.45 -17.33
CA ASN A 108 -3.17 7.52 -17.38
C ASN A 108 -1.85 7.05 -16.75
N ALA A 109 -0.74 7.56 -17.30
CA ALA A 109 0.58 7.26 -16.76
C ALA A 109 0.72 7.79 -15.32
N VAL A 110 1.19 6.92 -14.43
CA VAL A 110 1.51 7.24 -13.04
C VAL A 110 2.98 6.89 -12.79
N LEU A 111 3.68 7.75 -12.05
CA LEU A 111 5.08 7.50 -11.65
C LEU A 111 5.22 7.35 -10.14
N THR A 112 4.24 7.87 -9.40
CA THR A 112 4.26 7.95 -7.95
C THR A 112 2.91 7.62 -7.35
N THR A 113 2.91 7.22 -6.08
CA THR A 113 1.68 7.06 -5.27
C THR A 113 0.86 8.36 -5.21
N HIS A 114 1.50 9.52 -5.35
CA HIS A 114 0.79 10.80 -5.42
C HIS A 114 0.00 10.94 -6.72
N ASP A 115 0.55 10.52 -7.86
CA ASP A 115 -0.16 10.58 -9.14
C ASP A 115 -1.42 9.70 -9.11
N GLU A 116 -1.31 8.50 -8.55
CA GLU A 116 -2.45 7.60 -8.31
C GLU A 116 -3.52 8.28 -7.43
N ALA A 117 -3.11 8.93 -6.34
CA ALA A 117 -4.03 9.67 -5.46
C ALA A 117 -4.72 10.84 -6.17
N VAL A 118 -4.02 11.54 -7.07
CA VAL A 118 -4.61 12.62 -7.88
C VAL A 118 -5.65 12.06 -8.85
N LEU A 119 -5.37 10.95 -9.54
CA LEU A 119 -6.34 10.31 -10.44
C LEU A 119 -7.57 9.81 -9.68
N LEU A 120 -7.36 9.16 -8.53
CA LEU A 120 -8.46 8.76 -7.64
C LEU A 120 -9.29 9.96 -7.18
N LYS A 121 -8.64 11.06 -6.78
CA LYS A 121 -9.33 12.29 -6.39
C LYS A 121 -10.18 12.85 -7.53
N ASN A 122 -9.63 12.90 -8.75
CA ASN A 122 -10.38 13.37 -9.92
C ASN A 122 -11.62 12.51 -10.18
N TYR A 123 -11.52 11.19 -9.99
CA TYR A 123 -12.67 10.29 -10.09
C TYR A 123 -13.72 10.58 -9.00
N ILE A 124 -13.29 10.78 -7.74
CA ILE A 124 -14.20 11.13 -6.63
C ILE A 124 -14.89 12.46 -6.89
N ASP A 125 -14.16 13.49 -7.31
CA ASP A 125 -14.68 14.83 -7.60
C ASP A 125 -15.69 14.81 -8.77
N ALA A 126 -15.54 13.88 -9.72
CA ALA A 126 -16.48 13.68 -10.81
C ALA A 126 -17.75 12.90 -10.39
N HIS A 127 -17.75 12.26 -9.21
CA HIS A 127 -18.83 11.42 -8.70
C HIS A 127 -19.24 11.79 -7.25
N PRO A 128 -19.47 13.07 -6.93
CA PRO A 128 -19.64 13.54 -5.55
C PRO A 128 -20.92 12.99 -4.87
N ASP A 129 -21.92 12.61 -5.66
CA ASP A 129 -23.18 12.07 -5.16
C ASP A 129 -23.09 10.59 -4.79
N THR A 130 -22.14 9.84 -5.38
CA THR A 130 -22.02 8.39 -5.21
C THR A 130 -20.78 7.95 -4.45
N VAL A 131 -19.72 8.77 -4.37
CA VAL A 131 -18.46 8.42 -3.69
C VAL A 131 -18.15 9.41 -2.58
N LYS A 132 -18.32 8.99 -1.31
CA LYS A 132 -18.01 9.80 -0.12
C LYS A 132 -16.99 9.14 0.79
N THR A 133 -16.91 7.81 0.74
CA THR A 133 -16.01 6.99 1.53
C THR A 133 -15.24 6.03 0.63
N VAL A 134 -13.94 5.93 0.86
CA VAL A 134 -13.04 5.08 0.08
C VAL A 134 -12.27 4.14 1.01
N ALA A 135 -12.33 2.85 0.72
CA ALA A 135 -11.39 1.88 1.27
C ALA A 135 -10.15 1.82 0.37
N LEU A 136 -8.98 2.13 0.91
CA LEU A 136 -7.73 2.10 0.16
C LEU A 136 -6.94 0.82 0.46
N VAL A 137 -6.60 0.06 -0.58
CA VAL A 137 -5.84 -1.19 -0.50
C VAL A 137 -4.39 -0.94 -0.90
N THR A 138 -3.47 -1.21 0.02
CA THR A 138 -2.02 -1.11 -0.17
C THR A 138 -1.29 -2.02 0.82
N ASP A 139 0.04 -2.14 0.68
CA ASP A 139 0.85 -2.90 1.63
C ASP A 139 0.99 -2.18 2.98
N PRO A 140 1.16 -2.90 4.10
CA PRO A 140 1.32 -2.32 5.42
C PRO A 140 2.44 -1.26 5.49
N TRP A 141 3.59 -1.50 4.86
CA TRP A 141 4.73 -0.56 4.86
C TRP A 141 4.54 0.66 3.94
N HIS A 142 3.45 0.71 3.16
CA HIS A 142 3.05 1.86 2.36
C HIS A 142 1.86 2.62 2.93
N SER A 143 1.13 2.01 3.87
CA SER A 143 -0.13 2.55 4.42
C SER A 143 -0.04 3.96 4.99
N ARG A 144 1.05 4.33 5.69
CA ARG A 144 1.22 5.72 6.18
C ARG A 144 1.39 6.74 5.05
N ARG A 145 1.97 6.36 3.92
CA ARG A 145 2.15 7.26 2.76
C ARG A 145 0.83 7.51 2.03
N THR A 146 -0.07 6.54 2.12
CA THR A 146 -1.31 6.50 1.35
C THR A 146 -2.53 7.03 2.09
N ARG A 147 -2.44 7.19 3.42
CA ARG A 147 -3.47 7.85 4.23
C ARG A 147 -3.42 9.37 4.06
#